data_AF-A0A2R4G3F6-F1
#
_entry.id   AF-A0A2R4G3F6-F1
#
_cell.length_a   1.000
_cell.length_b   1.000
_cell.length_c   1.000
_cell.angle_alpha   90.00
_cell.angle_beta   90.00
_cell.angle_gamma   90.00
#
_symmetry.space_group_name_H-M   'P 1'
#
loop_
_entity.id
_entity.type
_entity.pdbx_description
1 polymer ?
#
loop_
_entity_poly.entity_id
_entity_poly.type
_entity_poly.pdbx_seq_one_letter_code
_entity_poly.pdbx_strand_id
1 'polypeptide(L)'
;MTTENGPVVTRSAADFRMMRETLGLAQAWVARTVGVTTLTVVHWEDPKAFALPRREAWDLVEGMWAEADRRAAAFVDMASKVTALAQDDGVDPQPVMLSYWRDPKDHEIAHRGEDVTIAGFHLSSGGMMRLENAACRMAVDRLHALGVPLTVMYAEPEA
;
A
#
# COMPACT_ATOMS: atom_id res chain seq x y z
N MET A 1 2.65 -6.40 33.01
CA MET A 1 2.47 -6.50 31.54
C MET A 1 1.22 -5.72 31.19
N THR A 2 1.40 -4.47 30.78
CA THR A 2 0.32 -3.65 30.23
C THR A 2 -0.01 -4.19 28.84
N THR A 3 -1.14 -4.87 28.70
CA THR A 3 -1.73 -5.12 27.38
C THR A 3 -2.16 -3.77 26.84
N GLU A 4 -1.38 -3.19 25.92
CA GLU A 4 -1.84 -2.06 25.14
C GLU A 4 -3.14 -2.49 24.44
N ASN A 5 -4.22 -1.75 24.69
CA ASN A 5 -5.48 -1.91 23.96
C ASN A 5 -5.26 -1.36 22.55
N GLY A 6 -4.64 -2.17 21.71
CA GLY A 6 -4.66 -1.95 20.26
C GLY A 6 -6.10 -1.98 19.74
N PRO A 7 -6.37 -1.38 18.58
CA PRO A 7 -7.69 -1.44 17.97
C PRO A 7 -8.16 -2.90 17.87
N VAL A 8 -9.43 -3.15 18.19
CA VAL A 8 -10.05 -4.47 18.01
C VAL A 8 -9.99 -4.80 16.52
N VAL A 9 -9.15 -5.77 16.16
CA VAL A 9 -9.06 -6.24 14.79
C VAL A 9 -10.28 -7.12 14.52
N THR A 10 -11.33 -6.55 13.95
CA THR A 10 -12.39 -7.35 13.34
C THR A 10 -11.85 -7.90 12.02
N ARG A 11 -12.07 -9.20 11.79
CA ARG A 11 -11.71 -9.89 10.55
C ARG A 11 -12.97 -10.30 9.80
N SER A 12 -13.84 -9.32 9.52
CA SER A 12 -15.04 -9.55 8.73
C SER A 12 -14.72 -9.63 7.23
N ALA A 13 -15.65 -10.15 6.45
CA ALA A 13 -15.61 -10.10 4.99
C ALA A 13 -15.46 -8.65 4.47
N ALA A 14 -16.12 -7.70 5.14
CA ALA A 14 -16.03 -6.29 4.80
C ALA A 14 -14.65 -5.71 5.09
N ASP A 15 -14.03 -6.08 6.23
CA ASP A 15 -12.68 -5.65 6.57
C ASP A 15 -11.66 -6.14 5.52
N PHE A 16 -11.80 -7.39 5.08
CA PHE A 16 -10.94 -7.97 4.05
C PHE A 16 -11.06 -7.21 2.72
N ARG A 17 -12.30 -6.99 2.28
CA ARG A 17 -12.59 -6.26 1.04
C ARG A 17 -12.06 -4.83 1.10
N MET A 18 -12.30 -4.13 2.21
CA MET A 18 -11.85 -2.76 2.42
C MET A 18 -10.33 -2.67 2.26
N MET A 19 -9.57 -3.48 2.99
CA MET A 19 -8.11 -3.46 2.91
C MET A 19 -7.61 -3.82 1.50
N ARG A 20 -8.20 -4.83 0.86
CA ARG A 20 -7.85 -5.23 -0.51
C ARG A 20 -8.06 -4.08 -1.50
N GLU A 21 -9.19 -3.38 -1.40
CA GLU A 21 -9.54 -2.26 -2.28
C GLU A 21 -8.63 -1.06 -2.05
N THR A 22 -8.32 -0.71 -0.80
CA THR A 22 -7.37 0.38 -0.48
C THR A 22 -5.97 0.10 -1.01
N LEU A 23 -5.53 -1.16 -0.99
CA LEU A 23 -4.27 -1.59 -1.60
C LEU A 23 -4.33 -1.64 -3.14
N GLY A 24 -5.51 -1.49 -3.75
CA GLY A 24 -5.69 -1.57 -5.21
C GLY A 24 -5.51 -2.98 -5.77
N LEU A 25 -5.72 -4.01 -4.95
CA LEU A 25 -5.55 -5.40 -5.36
C LEU A 25 -6.85 -5.91 -6.00
N ALA A 26 -6.75 -6.49 -7.21
CA ALA A 26 -7.88 -7.18 -7.81
C ALA A 26 -8.13 -8.53 -7.13
N GLN A 27 -9.38 -8.97 -7.02
CA GLN A 27 -9.72 -10.29 -6.46
C GLN A 27 -8.98 -11.42 -7.19
N ALA A 28 -8.88 -11.35 -8.52
CA ALA A 28 -8.14 -12.32 -9.33
C ALA A 28 -6.63 -12.34 -9.04
N TRP A 29 -6.05 -11.19 -8.68
CA TRP A 29 -4.65 -11.12 -8.28
C TRP A 29 -4.45 -11.83 -6.93
N VAL A 30 -5.28 -11.52 -5.94
CA VAL A 30 -5.25 -12.17 -4.61
C VAL A 30 -5.43 -13.68 -4.74
N ALA A 31 -6.42 -14.10 -5.54
CA ALA A 31 -6.71 -15.51 -5.78
C ALA A 31 -5.47 -16.26 -6.30
N ARG A 32 -4.83 -15.72 -7.34
CA ARG A 32 -3.61 -16.29 -7.91
C ARG A 32 -2.46 -16.32 -6.90
N THR A 33 -2.25 -15.24 -6.14
CA THR A 33 -1.15 -15.15 -5.18
C THR A 33 -1.32 -16.16 -4.04
N VAL A 34 -2.54 -16.37 -3.55
CA VAL A 34 -2.84 -17.29 -2.43
C VAL A 34 -3.07 -18.74 -2.92
N GLY A 35 -3.18 -18.97 -4.23
CA GLY A 35 -3.41 -20.31 -4.79
C GLY A 35 -4.85 -20.80 -4.66
N VAL A 36 -5.83 -19.90 -4.82
CA VAL A 36 -7.27 -20.22 -4.85
C VAL A 36 -7.91 -19.71 -6.13
N THR A 37 -9.19 -20.03 -6.36
CA THR A 37 -9.94 -19.51 -7.51
C THR A 37 -10.43 -18.08 -7.24
N THR A 38 -10.63 -17.28 -8.29
CA THR A 38 -11.26 -15.96 -8.15
C THR A 38 -12.64 -16.04 -7.52
N LEU A 39 -13.42 -17.08 -7.84
CA LEU A 39 -14.74 -17.32 -7.23
C LEU A 39 -14.65 -17.52 -5.70
N THR A 40 -13.58 -18.16 -5.22
CA THR A 40 -13.31 -18.29 -3.78
C THR A 40 -13.22 -16.91 -3.12
N VAL A 41 -12.47 -15.98 -3.72
CA VAL A 41 -12.31 -14.61 -3.19
C VAL A 41 -13.61 -13.83 -3.29
N VAL A 42 -14.38 -14.00 -4.37
CA VAL A 42 -15.72 -13.42 -4.49
C VAL A 42 -16.63 -13.87 -3.34
N HIS A 43 -16.63 -15.17 -3.01
CA HIS A 43 -17.40 -15.68 -1.88
C HIS A 43 -16.88 -15.20 -0.52
N TRP A 44 -15.58 -14.93 -0.37
CA TRP A 44 -15.06 -14.34 0.88
C TRP A 44 -15.59 -12.92 1.13
N GLU A 45 -15.98 -12.21 0.08
CA GLU A 45 -16.42 -10.81 0.14
C GLU A 45 -17.93 -10.64 -0.03
N ASP A 46 -18.66 -11.73 -0.25
CA ASP A 46 -20.11 -11.74 -0.30
C ASP A 46 -20.69 -11.93 1.12
N PRO A 47 -21.43 -10.97 1.68
CA PRO A 47 -22.03 -11.10 3.00
C PRO A 47 -23.06 -12.24 3.11
N LYS A 48 -23.53 -12.79 1.97
CA LYS A 48 -24.46 -13.91 1.92
C LYS A 48 -23.76 -15.27 1.80
N ALA A 49 -22.46 -15.27 1.51
CA ALA A 49 -21.69 -16.49 1.42
C ALA A 49 -21.13 -16.87 2.80
N PHE A 50 -21.28 -18.14 3.18
CA PHE A 50 -20.70 -18.68 4.42
C PHE A 50 -19.23 -19.11 4.20
N ALA A 51 -18.42 -18.21 3.65
CA ALA A 51 -17.01 -18.46 3.38
C ALA A 51 -16.16 -17.32 3.95
N LEU A 52 -15.12 -17.68 4.72
CA LEU A 52 -14.19 -16.70 5.29
C LEU A 52 -12.86 -16.72 4.54
N PRO A 53 -12.18 -15.55 4.41
CA PRO A 53 -10.83 -15.52 3.87
C PRO A 53 -9.90 -16.44 4.66
N ARG A 54 -9.05 -17.16 3.92
CA ARG A 54 -8.01 -18.00 4.52
C ARG A 54 -7.01 -17.15 5.31
N ARG A 55 -6.35 -17.76 6.30
CA ARG A 55 -5.31 -17.11 7.10
C ARG A 55 -4.24 -16.47 6.21
N GLU A 56 -3.78 -17.19 5.19
CA GLU A 56 -2.73 -16.74 4.29
C GLU A 56 -3.17 -15.55 3.41
N ALA A 57 -4.46 -15.46 3.08
CA ALA A 57 -5.01 -14.29 2.39
C ALA A 57 -5.04 -13.06 3.30
N TRP A 58 -5.40 -13.25 4.58
CA TRP A 58 -5.30 -12.22 5.60
C TRP A 58 -3.87 -11.75 5.78
N ASP A 59 -2.93 -12.68 5.98
CA ASP A 59 -1.53 -12.36 6.21
C ASP A 59 -0.91 -11.61 5.02
N LEU A 60 -1.30 -11.95 3.79
CA LEU A 60 -0.90 -11.20 2.59
C LEU A 60 -1.41 -9.75 2.62
N VAL A 61 -2.70 -9.54 2.86
CA VAL A 61 -3.31 -8.20 2.82
C VAL A 61 -2.85 -7.36 4.02
N GLU A 62 -2.84 -7.92 5.22
CA GLU A 62 -2.33 -7.27 6.44
C GLU A 62 -0.84 -6.94 6.30
N GLY A 63 -0.04 -7.86 5.75
CA GLY A 63 1.38 -7.64 5.50
C GLY A 63 1.65 -6.57 4.46
N MET A 64 0.90 -6.55 3.35
CA MET A 64 1.02 -5.51 2.32
C MET A 64 0.60 -4.15 2.86
N TRP A 65 -0.44 -4.10 3.69
CA TRP A 65 -0.87 -2.88 4.36
C TRP A 65 0.22 -2.34 5.30
N ALA A 66 0.74 -3.18 6.19
CA ALA A 66 1.76 -2.78 7.14
C ALA A 66 3.04 -2.29 6.43
N GLU A 67 3.42 -2.94 5.34
CA GLU A 67 4.55 -2.53 4.54
C GLU A 67 4.30 -1.21 3.79
N ALA A 68 3.11 -1.03 3.19
CA ALA A 68 2.73 0.23 2.56
C ALA A 68 2.72 1.38 3.58
N ASP A 69 2.16 1.13 4.76
CA ASP A 69 2.11 2.05 5.89
C ASP A 69 3.51 2.47 6.33
N ARG A 70 4.41 1.50 6.51
CA ARG A 70 5.81 1.73 6.87
C ARG A 70 6.53 2.61 5.83
N ARG A 71 6.35 2.33 4.54
CA ARG A 71 6.94 3.14 3.45
C ARG A 71 6.36 4.56 3.43
N ALA A 72 5.04 4.68 3.59
CA ALA A 72 4.37 5.98 3.66
C ALA A 72 4.87 6.80 4.85
N ALA A 73 4.98 6.18 6.04
CA ALA A 73 5.48 6.85 7.24
C ALA A 73 6.91 7.36 7.07
N ALA A 74 7.80 6.55 6.49
CA ALA A 74 9.19 6.97 6.21
C ALA A 74 9.24 8.17 5.24
N PHE A 75 8.40 8.16 4.19
CA PHE A 75 8.31 9.29 3.26
C PHE A 75 7.77 10.56 3.94
N VAL A 76 6.69 10.42 4.72
CA VAL A 76 6.06 11.53 5.44
C VAL A 76 7.04 12.18 6.42
N ASP A 77 7.80 11.38 7.18
CA ASP A 77 8.81 11.87 8.11
C ASP A 77 9.90 12.68 7.38
N MET A 78 10.41 12.16 6.27
CA MET A 78 11.42 12.86 5.47
C MET A 78 10.89 14.18 4.89
N ALA A 79 9.71 14.15 4.26
CA ALA A 79 9.10 15.34 3.67
C ALA A 79 8.81 16.41 4.73
N SER A 80 8.28 16.01 5.89
CA SER A 80 7.98 16.93 6.99
C SER A 80 9.23 17.61 7.53
N LYS A 81 10.36 16.89 7.65
CA LYS A 81 11.65 17.46 8.07
C LYS A 81 12.18 18.49 7.08
N VAL A 82 12.10 18.19 5.77
CA VAL A 82 12.53 19.12 4.72
C VAL A 82 11.66 20.38 4.72
N THR A 83 10.35 20.23 4.87
CA THR A 83 9.41 21.36 4.96
C THR A 83 9.68 22.23 6.18
N ALA A 84 9.89 21.62 7.36
CA ALA A 84 10.20 22.36 8.58
C ALA A 84 11.51 23.16 8.45
N LEU A 85 12.55 22.54 7.88
CA LEU A 85 13.82 23.22 7.65
C LEU A 85 13.69 24.43 6.71
N ALA A 86 12.93 24.29 5.61
CA ALA A 86 12.68 25.41 4.69
C ALA A 86 11.94 26.57 5.40
N GLN A 87 10.95 26.25 6.22
CA GLN A 87 10.20 27.25 7.00
C GLN A 87 11.08 27.97 8.02
N ASP A 88 11.93 27.24 8.73
CA ASP A 88 12.89 27.80 9.70
C ASP A 88 13.88 28.77 9.02
N ASP A 89 14.27 28.47 7.78
CA ASP A 89 15.12 29.33 6.95
C ASP A 89 14.36 30.49 6.26
N GLY A 90 13.04 30.60 6.48
CA GLY A 90 12.20 31.61 5.86
C GLY A 90 11.96 31.41 4.35
N VAL A 91 12.17 30.19 3.86
CA VAL A 91 11.98 29.79 2.46
C VAL A 91 10.64 29.08 2.29
N ASP A 92 9.92 29.40 1.21
CA ASP A 92 8.68 28.70 0.88
C ASP A 92 8.98 27.25 0.45
N PRO A 93 8.45 26.24 1.17
CA PRO A 93 8.73 24.84 0.88
C PRO A 93 8.22 24.45 -0.52
N GLN A 94 9.12 23.97 -1.36
CA GLN A 94 8.74 23.45 -2.67
C GLN A 94 7.90 22.17 -2.53
N PRO A 95 6.93 21.93 -3.43
CA PRO A 95 6.12 20.72 -3.38
C PRO A 95 6.97 19.45 -3.48
N VAL A 96 6.72 18.49 -2.59
CA VAL A 96 7.33 17.17 -2.70
C VAL A 96 6.69 16.35 -3.82
N MET A 97 7.52 15.69 -4.61
CA MET A 97 7.07 14.89 -5.75
C MET A 97 6.87 13.44 -5.34
N LEU A 98 5.68 12.90 -5.60
CA LEU A 98 5.33 11.52 -5.34
C LEU A 98 5.08 10.77 -6.65
N SER A 99 5.86 9.73 -6.89
CA SER A 99 5.70 8.87 -8.06
C SER A 99 4.49 7.95 -7.91
N TYR A 100 3.73 7.80 -8.99
CA TYR A 100 2.59 6.90 -9.08
C TYR A 100 2.70 6.05 -10.34
N TRP A 101 2.71 4.73 -10.19
CA TRP A 101 2.97 3.82 -11.29
C TRP A 101 1.68 3.42 -12.01
N ARG A 102 1.69 3.50 -13.34
CA ARG A 102 0.54 3.12 -14.15
C ARG A 102 0.68 1.71 -14.73
N ASP A 103 1.86 1.36 -15.24
CA ASP A 103 2.13 0.08 -15.90
C ASP A 103 3.12 -0.76 -15.07
N PRO A 104 2.79 -2.02 -14.74
CA PRO A 104 3.73 -2.94 -14.12
C PRO A 104 5.04 -3.12 -14.88
N LYS A 105 5.05 -2.97 -16.22
CA LYS A 105 6.26 -3.09 -17.03
C LYS A 105 7.21 -1.93 -16.79
N ASP A 106 6.69 -0.72 -16.71
CA ASP A 106 7.48 0.48 -16.42
C ASP A 106 8.06 0.40 -15.01
N HIS A 107 7.25 -0.07 -14.06
CA HIS A 107 7.70 -0.34 -12.69
C HIS A 107 8.82 -1.39 -12.65
N GLU A 108 8.67 -2.49 -13.40
CA GLU A 108 9.68 -3.54 -13.53
C GLU A 108 10.98 -3.02 -14.16
N ILE A 109 10.89 -2.17 -15.19
CA ILE A 109 12.07 -1.56 -15.84
C ILE A 109 12.85 -0.73 -14.83
N ALA A 110 12.17 0.05 -14.00
CA ALA A 110 12.78 0.95 -13.02
C ALA A 110 13.36 0.24 -11.79
N HIS A 111 12.78 -0.90 -11.38
CA HIS A 111 13.14 -1.61 -10.15
C HIS A 111 13.71 -3.02 -10.41
N ARG A 112 14.40 -3.23 -11.54
CA ARG A 112 14.96 -4.54 -11.88
C ARG A 112 15.84 -5.08 -10.75
N GLY A 113 15.51 -6.28 -10.27
CA GLY A 113 16.27 -6.98 -9.23
C GLY A 113 15.85 -6.67 -7.80
N GLU A 114 14.80 -5.87 -7.60
CA GLU A 114 14.18 -5.72 -6.29
C GLU A 114 13.14 -6.80 -6.02
N ASP A 115 13.40 -7.60 -4.99
CA ASP A 115 12.49 -8.66 -4.55
C ASP A 115 11.91 -8.31 -3.19
N VAL A 116 10.58 -8.32 -3.08
CA VAL A 116 9.90 -8.14 -1.79
C VAL A 116 9.07 -9.36 -1.46
N THR A 117 9.30 -9.88 -0.26
CA THR A 117 8.52 -10.96 0.31
C THR A 117 7.65 -10.42 1.43
N ILE A 118 6.33 -10.63 1.31
CA ILE A 118 5.34 -10.23 2.32
C ILE A 118 4.63 -11.48 2.82
N ALA A 119 4.68 -11.73 4.12
CA ALA A 119 4.03 -12.91 4.72
C ALA A 119 4.38 -14.24 4.02
N GLY A 120 5.63 -14.37 3.54
CA GLY A 120 6.08 -15.54 2.78
C GLY A 120 5.71 -15.55 1.29
N PHE A 121 4.96 -14.56 0.81
CA PHE A 121 4.64 -14.38 -0.60
C PHE A 121 5.68 -13.49 -1.29
N HIS A 122 6.36 -14.04 -2.29
CA HIS A 122 7.16 -13.25 -3.20
C HIS A 122 6.24 -12.43 -4.12
N LEU A 123 6.35 -11.10 -4.06
CA LEU A 123 5.56 -10.20 -4.88
C LEU A 123 6.22 -10.03 -6.25
N SER A 124 5.49 -10.34 -7.32
CA SER A 124 5.93 -9.96 -8.67
C SER A 124 5.99 -8.44 -8.82
N SER A 125 6.60 -7.94 -9.90
CA SER A 125 6.67 -6.49 -10.20
C SER A 125 5.30 -5.82 -10.14
N GLY A 126 4.25 -6.48 -10.65
CA GLY A 126 2.88 -5.97 -10.52
C GLY A 126 2.32 -5.95 -9.09
N GLY A 127 2.79 -6.82 -8.20
CA GLY A 127 2.48 -6.78 -6.76
C GLY A 127 3.22 -5.65 -6.05
N MET A 128 4.52 -5.51 -6.33
CA MET A 128 5.36 -4.44 -5.80
C MET A 128 4.87 -3.05 -6.23
N MET A 129 4.51 -2.88 -7.50
CA MET A 129 3.89 -1.65 -8.01
C MET A 129 2.62 -1.27 -7.21
N ARG A 130 1.77 -2.25 -6.88
CA ARG A 130 0.53 -2.00 -6.11
C ARG A 130 0.84 -1.59 -4.67
N LEU A 131 1.83 -2.22 -4.06
CA LEU A 131 2.32 -1.88 -2.73
C LEU A 131 2.84 -0.43 -2.69
N GLU A 132 3.67 -0.03 -3.65
CA GLU A 132 4.19 1.34 -3.76
C GLU A 132 3.09 2.36 -4.00
N ASN A 133 2.16 2.07 -4.91
CA ASN A 133 1.02 2.94 -5.16
C ASN A 133 0.12 3.09 -3.92
N ALA A 134 -0.01 2.04 -3.10
CA ALA A 134 -0.72 2.11 -1.82
C ALA A 134 0.02 3.00 -0.82
N ALA A 135 1.34 2.85 -0.70
CA ALA A 135 2.17 3.71 0.14
C ALA A 135 2.08 5.18 -0.31
N CYS A 136 2.08 5.43 -1.62
CA CYS A 136 1.89 6.76 -2.20
C CYS A 136 0.55 7.36 -1.78
N ARG A 137 -0.57 6.63 -1.94
CA ARG A 137 -1.90 7.09 -1.50
C ARG A 137 -1.94 7.43 0.00
N MET A 138 -1.34 6.57 0.85
CA MET A 138 -1.26 6.80 2.29
C MET A 138 -0.40 8.03 2.64
N ALA A 139 0.72 8.23 1.94
CA ALA A 139 1.59 9.37 2.14
C ALA A 139 0.90 10.68 1.74
N VAL A 140 0.18 10.70 0.61
CA VAL A 140 -0.61 11.86 0.15
C VAL A 140 -1.60 12.30 1.23
N ASP A 141 -2.40 11.37 1.75
CA ASP A 141 -3.39 11.67 2.79
C ASP A 141 -2.75 12.32 4.03
N ARG A 142 -1.65 11.74 4.51
CA ARG A 142 -0.92 12.22 5.69
C ARG A 142 -0.26 13.57 5.47
N LEU A 143 0.38 13.77 4.32
CA LEU A 143 1.05 15.03 4.00
C LEU A 143 0.06 16.18 3.82
N HIS A 144 -1.10 15.91 3.19
CA HIS A 144 -2.18 16.88 3.15
C HIS A 144 -2.68 17.25 4.55
N ALA A 145 -2.85 16.28 5.44
CA ALA A 145 -3.24 16.54 6.83
C ALA A 145 -2.20 17.39 7.61
N LEU A 146 -0.92 17.31 7.23
CA LEU A 146 0.18 18.10 7.78
C LEU A 146 0.39 19.45 7.08
N GLY A 147 -0.35 19.75 6.01
CA GLY A 147 -0.17 20.97 5.23
C GLY A 147 1.13 21.01 4.42
N VAL A 148 1.77 19.86 4.18
CA VAL A 148 2.98 19.78 3.35
C VAL A 148 2.59 19.87 1.88
N PRO A 149 3.14 20.83 1.09
CA PRO A 149 2.84 20.92 -0.33
C PRO A 149 3.38 19.70 -1.07
N LEU A 150 2.57 19.09 -1.94
CA LEU A 150 2.93 17.91 -2.70
C LEU A 150 2.33 17.91 -4.10
N THR A 151 2.91 17.11 -5.00
CA THR A 151 2.34 16.79 -6.31
C THR A 151 2.57 15.31 -6.63
N VAL A 152 1.51 14.64 -7.07
CA VAL A 152 1.58 13.25 -7.54
C VAL A 152 1.77 13.25 -9.06
N MET A 153 2.77 12.52 -9.55
CA MET A 153 3.04 12.38 -10.98
C MET A 153 3.10 10.92 -11.39
N TYR A 154 2.72 10.63 -12.63
CA TYR A 154 3.01 9.32 -13.19
C TYR A 154 4.52 9.14 -13.29
N ALA A 155 5.00 7.98 -12.86
CA ALA A 155 6.38 7.62 -13.05
C ALA A 155 6.65 7.40 -14.55
N GLU A 156 7.70 8.04 -15.06
CA GLU A 156 8.19 7.89 -16.43
C GLU A 156 9.60 7.30 -16.33
N PRO A 157 9.79 5.99 -16.58
CA PRO A 157 11.14 5.42 -16.58
C PRO A 157 11.93 6.03 -17.74
N GLU A 158 13.20 6.37 -17.49
CA GLU A 158 14.12 6.74 -18.56
C GLU A 158 14.28 5.55 -19.52
N ALA A 159 14.10 5.81 -20.82
CA ALA A 159 14.07 4.81 -21.88
C ALA A 159 15.46 4.22 -22.22
#